data_AF-A0A2H9MIL8-F1
#
_entry.id   AF-A0A2H9MIL8-F1
#
_cell.length_a   1.000
_cell.length_b   1.000
_cell.length_c   1.000
_cell.angle_alpha   90.00
_cell.angle_beta   90.00
_cell.angle_gamma   90.00
#
_symmetry.space_group_name_H-M   'P 1'
#
loop_
_entity.id
_entity.type
_entity.pdbx_description
1 polymer ?
#
loop_
_entity_poly.entity_id
_entity_poly.type
_entity_poly.pdbx_seq_one_letter_code
_entity_poly.pdbx_strand_id
1 'polypeptide(L)'
;MQRKRKNMMDTCIWCKNSKLRDGETDIEVNIAGEVVIFPGIKCKICPECGEKYYDADSEQQKHIDEITHRLHTHYKSLHLRRKLSRSGDSLLLRIPRDVEREYGLNENIEVEISAYDKKKIIIEVV
;
A
#
# COMPACT_ATOMS: atom_id res chain seq x y z
N MET A 1 -20.46 25.58 -27.79
CA MET A 1 -19.20 26.23 -27.37
C MET A 1 -18.83 25.73 -25.98
N GLN A 2 -17.95 24.72 -25.90
CA GLN A 2 -17.52 24.15 -24.61
C GLN A 2 -16.48 25.08 -23.96
N ARG A 3 -16.74 25.50 -22.72
CA ARG A 3 -15.83 26.35 -21.93
C ARG A 3 -14.54 25.58 -21.63
N LYS A 4 -13.43 26.00 -22.23
CA LYS A 4 -12.05 25.59 -21.89
C LYS A 4 -11.86 25.70 -20.38
N ARG A 5 -11.64 24.56 -19.69
CA ARG A 5 -11.19 24.54 -18.29
C ARG A 5 -9.82 25.23 -18.23
N LYS A 6 -9.74 26.33 -17.50
CA LYS A 6 -8.66 27.32 -17.55
C LYS A 6 -7.70 27.10 -16.36
N ASN A 7 -6.44 26.81 -16.71
CA ASN A 7 -5.19 27.00 -15.99
C ASN A 7 -4.97 26.29 -14.63
N MET A 8 -4.36 25.10 -14.71
CA MET A 8 -3.57 24.50 -13.63
C MET A 8 -2.29 25.32 -13.45
N MET A 9 -2.22 26.07 -12.34
CA MET A 9 -1.13 26.96 -11.87
C MET A 9 0.20 26.82 -12.63
N ASP A 10 0.63 27.89 -13.30
CA ASP A 10 1.87 27.90 -14.09
C ASP A 10 3.14 28.05 -13.24
N THR A 11 3.00 28.49 -11.98
CA THR A 11 4.11 28.78 -11.07
C THR A 11 4.09 27.84 -9.87
N CYS A 12 5.27 27.39 -9.43
CA CYS A 12 5.41 26.56 -8.24
C CYS A 12 4.84 27.26 -7.00
N ILE A 13 3.93 26.61 -6.27
CA ILE A 13 3.30 27.15 -5.06
C ILE A 13 4.28 27.17 -3.88
N TRP A 14 5.23 26.21 -3.88
CA TRP A 14 6.19 26.02 -2.80
C TRP A 14 7.29 27.09 -2.82
N CYS A 15 8.10 27.13 -3.88
CA CYS A 15 9.21 28.08 -3.97
C CYS A 15 8.86 29.40 -4.66
N LYS A 16 7.80 29.44 -5.47
CA LYS A 16 7.35 30.62 -6.24
C LYS A 16 8.36 31.23 -7.21
N ASN A 17 9.52 30.60 -7.40
CA ASN A 17 10.64 31.16 -8.17
C ASN A 17 10.59 30.82 -9.65
N SER A 18 9.88 29.76 -10.05
CA SER A 18 9.94 29.23 -11.41
C SER A 18 8.61 28.68 -11.90
N LYS A 19 8.45 28.70 -13.23
CA LYS A 19 7.36 28.01 -13.90
C LYS A 19 7.54 26.51 -13.84
N LEU A 20 6.43 25.80 -13.69
CA LEU A 20 6.41 24.34 -13.73
C LEU A 20 6.66 23.83 -15.16
N ARG A 21 7.32 22.68 -15.28
CA ARG A 21 7.54 21.98 -16.55
C ARG A 21 6.92 20.61 -16.50
N ASP A 22 6.47 20.10 -17.64
CA ASP A 22 6.01 18.72 -17.72
C ASP A 22 7.20 17.77 -17.52
N GLY A 23 6.96 16.68 -16.79
CA GLY A 23 7.94 15.65 -16.49
C GLY A 23 7.27 14.35 -16.07
N GLU A 24 8.08 13.35 -15.75
CA GLU A 24 7.64 12.05 -15.27
C GLU A 24 8.38 11.69 -13.99
N THR A 25 7.71 10.94 -13.12
CA THR A 25 8.25 10.47 -11.85
C THR A 25 7.63 9.15 -11.47
N ASP A 26 8.32 8.43 -10.59
CA ASP A 26 7.74 7.24 -9.97
C ASP A 26 7.03 7.66 -8.68
N ILE A 27 5.90 7.01 -8.40
CA ILE A 27 5.17 7.14 -7.13
C ILE A 27 5.39 5.85 -6.33
N GLU A 28 5.90 6.01 -5.11
CA GLU A 28 6.08 4.91 -4.17
C GLU A 28 4.92 4.91 -3.17
N VAL A 29 4.22 3.77 -3.05
CA VAL A 29 3.13 3.59 -2.09
C VAL A 29 3.49 2.41 -1.19
N ASN A 30 3.53 2.65 0.12
CA ASN A 30 3.65 1.57 1.09
C ASN A 30 2.27 0.96 1.37
N ILE A 31 2.11 -0.33 1.08
CA ILE A 31 0.89 -1.08 1.32
C ILE A 31 1.24 -2.33 2.12
N ALA A 32 0.70 -2.44 3.33
CA ALA A 32 0.88 -3.59 4.21
C ALA A 32 2.34 -4.00 4.49
N GLY A 33 3.26 -3.03 4.47
CA GLY A 33 4.70 -3.27 4.69
C GLY A 33 5.48 -3.58 3.43
N GLU A 34 4.83 -3.72 2.28
CA GLU A 34 5.46 -3.82 0.96
C GLU A 34 5.46 -2.45 0.27
N VAL A 35 6.49 -2.18 -0.54
CA VAL A 35 6.59 -0.96 -1.34
C VAL A 35 6.18 -1.26 -2.76
N VAL A 36 5.08 -0.65 -3.21
CA VAL A 36 4.60 -0.72 -4.59
C VAL A 36 5.08 0.53 -5.32
N ILE A 37 5.77 0.34 -6.44
CA ILE A 37 6.30 1.42 -7.26
C ILE A 37 5.43 1.55 -8.53
N PHE A 38 4.88 2.74 -8.74
CA PHE A 38 4.16 3.11 -9.96
C PHE A 38 5.08 3.99 -10.82
N PRO A 39 5.73 3.43 -11.85
CA PRO A 39 6.69 4.18 -12.64
C PRO A 39 6.03 5.09 -13.69
N GLY A 40 6.72 6.16 -14.08
CA GLY A 40 6.36 6.96 -15.26
C GLY A 40 5.06 7.77 -15.14
N ILE A 41 4.76 8.26 -13.94
CA ILE A 41 3.59 9.10 -13.69
C ILE A 41 3.87 10.52 -14.18
N LYS A 42 3.00 11.04 -15.05
CA LYS A 42 3.14 12.38 -15.60
C LYS A 42 2.79 13.41 -14.55
N CYS A 43 3.65 14.39 -14.37
CA CYS A 43 3.45 15.46 -13.42
C CYS A 43 4.09 16.76 -13.90
N LYS A 44 3.72 17.85 -13.24
CA LYS A 44 4.40 19.14 -13.38
C LYS A 44 5.49 19.24 -12.33
N ILE A 45 6.74 19.43 -12.74
CA ILE A 45 7.91 19.49 -11.87
C ILE A 45 8.47 20.91 -11.84
N CYS A 46 8.76 21.40 -10.64
CA CYS A 46 9.49 22.64 -10.45
C CYS A 46 11.01 22.40 -10.68
N PRO A 47 11.67 23.07 -11.63
CA PRO A 47 13.08 22.85 -11.90
C PRO A 47 14.01 23.37 -10.78
N GLU A 48 13.54 24.33 -9.97
CA GLU A 48 14.34 24.94 -8.90
C GLU A 48 14.32 24.12 -7.60
N CYS A 49 13.14 23.69 -7.15
CA CYS A 49 12.99 23.01 -5.86
C CYS A 49 12.60 21.53 -5.97
N GLY A 50 12.36 21.02 -7.18
CA GLY A 50 12.01 19.62 -7.43
C GLY A 50 10.58 19.22 -7.03
N GLU A 51 9.75 20.17 -6.60
CA GLU A 51 8.37 19.89 -6.19
C GLU A 51 7.53 19.35 -7.36
N LYS A 52 6.75 18.31 -7.10
CA LYS A 52 5.98 17.57 -8.11
C LYS A 52 4.48 17.80 -7.89
N TYR A 53 3.78 18.17 -8.96
CA TYR A 53 2.36 18.46 -8.94
C TYR A 53 1.63 17.49 -9.87
N TYR A 54 0.74 16.69 -9.29
CA TYR A 54 -0.04 15.68 -10.00
C TYR A 54 -1.44 16.22 -10.30
N ASP A 55 -2.00 15.85 -11.45
CA ASP A 55 -3.39 16.13 -11.77
C ASP A 55 -4.28 15.04 -11.14
N ALA A 56 -5.03 15.44 -10.12
CA ALA A 56 -5.93 14.54 -9.38
C ALA A 56 -7.04 13.94 -10.26
N ASP A 57 -7.43 14.62 -11.35
CA ASP A 57 -8.45 14.15 -12.26
C ASP A 57 -7.88 13.27 -13.40
N SER A 58 -6.55 13.09 -13.44
CA SER A 58 -5.90 12.28 -14.47
C SER A 58 -6.27 10.80 -14.35
N GLU A 59 -6.38 10.12 -15.51
CA GLU A 59 -6.62 8.67 -15.55
C GLU A 59 -5.49 7.89 -14.87
N GLN A 60 -4.26 8.41 -14.90
CA GLN A 60 -3.12 7.81 -14.18
C GLN A 60 -3.34 7.85 -12.67
N GLN A 61 -3.77 9.00 -12.11
CA GLN A 61 -4.02 9.10 -10.67
C GLN A 61 -5.19 8.21 -10.23
N LYS A 62 -6.29 8.18 -10.99
CA LYS A 62 -7.42 7.28 -10.70
C LYS A 62 -7.00 5.81 -10.71
N HIS A 63 -6.14 5.42 -11.66
CA HIS A 63 -5.64 4.05 -11.75
C HIS A 63 -4.77 3.67 -10.54
N ILE A 64 -3.91 4.59 -10.09
CA ILE A 64 -3.13 4.41 -8.86
C ILE A 64 -4.05 4.27 -7.65
N ASP A 65 -5.05 5.13 -7.53
CA ASP A 65 -6.01 5.11 -6.42
C ASP A 65 -6.82 3.80 -6.42
N GLU A 66 -7.27 3.31 -7.58
CA GLU A 66 -7.97 2.03 -7.72
C GLU A 66 -7.10 0.84 -7.32
N ILE A 67 -5.86 0.76 -7.81
CA ILE A 67 -4.92 -0.31 -7.45
C ILE A 67 -4.63 -0.24 -5.95
N THR A 68 -4.32 0.95 -5.45
CA THR A 68 -4.04 1.18 -4.03
C THR A 68 -5.22 0.75 -3.17
N HIS A 69 -6.45 1.08 -3.57
CA HIS A 69 -7.66 0.70 -2.85
C HIS A 69 -7.90 -0.81 -2.87
N ARG A 70 -7.70 -1.47 -4.01
CA ARG A 70 -7.83 -2.93 -4.13
C ARG A 70 -6.82 -3.64 -3.24
N LEU A 71 -5.57 -3.21 -3.28
CA LEU A 71 -4.51 -3.77 -2.45
C LEU A 71 -4.81 -3.51 -0.97
N HIS A 72 -5.15 -2.30 -0.55
CA HIS A 72 -5.56 -2.04 0.84
C HIS A 72 -6.75 -2.88 1.31
N THR A 73 -7.71 -3.16 0.42
CA THR A 73 -8.86 -4.01 0.74
C THR A 73 -8.47 -5.47 0.91
N HIS A 74 -7.58 -5.97 0.05
CA HIS A 74 -7.04 -7.33 0.14
C HIS A 74 -6.11 -7.51 1.34
N TYR A 75 -5.26 -6.52 1.63
CA TYR A 75 -4.34 -6.53 2.76
C TYR A 75 -4.94 -5.89 4.02
N LYS A 76 -6.24 -6.08 4.28
CA LYS A 76 -6.87 -5.60 5.52
C LYS A 76 -6.24 -6.36 6.69
N SER A 77 -5.12 -5.83 7.18
CA SER A 77 -4.22 -6.45 8.13
C SER A 77 -5.02 -6.90 9.35
N LEU A 78 -5.20 -8.20 9.46
CA LEU A 78 -6.04 -8.80 10.48
C LEU A 78 -5.27 -8.81 11.82
N HIS A 79 -5.23 -7.65 12.48
CA HIS A 79 -4.53 -7.49 13.76
C HIS A 79 -5.38 -8.01 14.92
N LEU A 80 -5.37 -9.34 15.12
CA LEU A 80 -6.06 -9.98 16.24
C LEU A 80 -5.08 -10.27 17.37
N ARG A 81 -5.35 -9.71 18.55
CA ARG A 81 -4.63 -10.03 19.79
C ARG A 81 -5.43 -11.06 20.60
N ARG A 82 -4.79 -12.14 21.01
CA ARG A 82 -5.43 -13.21 21.78
C ARG A 82 -4.42 -13.84 22.74
N LYS A 83 -4.91 -14.34 23.86
CA LYS A 83 -4.10 -15.15 24.77
C LYS A 83 -4.00 -16.55 24.20
N LEU A 84 -2.82 -17.16 24.34
CA LEU A 84 -2.64 -18.57 24.04
C LEU A 84 -3.46 -19.39 25.04
N SER A 85 -4.11 -20.43 24.52
CA SER A 85 -4.75 -21.44 25.34
C SER A 85 -3.77 -22.58 25.63
N ARG A 86 -4.09 -23.44 26.59
CA ARG A 86 -3.31 -24.63 26.90
C ARG A 86 -4.13 -25.86 26.53
N SER A 87 -3.49 -26.82 25.87
CA SER A 87 -4.05 -28.12 25.52
C SER A 87 -3.03 -29.19 25.91
N GLY A 88 -3.36 -29.98 26.93
CA GLY A 88 -2.40 -30.88 27.57
C GLY A 88 -1.15 -30.11 28.03
N ASP A 89 0.02 -30.59 27.61
CA ASP A 89 1.32 -30.00 27.92
C ASP A 89 1.78 -28.91 26.93
N SER A 90 0.94 -28.58 25.93
CA SER A 90 1.29 -27.67 24.83
C SER A 90 0.46 -26.38 24.85
N LEU A 91 0.99 -25.34 24.20
CA LEU A 91 0.25 -24.10 23.93
C LEU A 91 -0.49 -24.23 22.60
N LEU A 92 -1.73 -23.77 22.60
CA LEU A 92 -2.61 -23.80 21.43
C LEU A 92 -2.97 -22.37 21.00
N LEU A 93 -2.63 -22.06 19.75
CA LEU A 93 -3.06 -20.87 19.04
C LEU A 93 -4.16 -21.25 18.06
N ARG A 94 -5.39 -20.79 18.33
CA ARG A 94 -6.51 -21.03 17.43
C ARG A 94 -6.55 -19.99 16.32
N ILE A 95 -6.51 -20.47 15.07
CA ILE A 95 -6.68 -19.62 13.89
C ILE A 95 -8.15 -19.16 13.80
N PRO A 96 -8.43 -17.87 13.61
CA PRO A 96 -9.78 -17.36 13.39
C PRO A 96 -10.45 -17.98 12.13
N ARG A 97 -11.76 -18.25 12.17
CA ARG A 97 -12.52 -18.85 11.04
C ARG A 97 -12.53 -18.01 9.76
N ASP A 98 -12.45 -16.70 9.91
CA ASP A 98 -12.27 -15.73 8.84
C ASP A 98 -10.93 -15.96 8.12
N VAL A 99 -9.83 -16.12 8.87
CA VAL A 99 -8.51 -16.45 8.31
C VAL A 99 -8.49 -17.85 7.70
N GLU A 100 -9.08 -18.83 8.37
CA GLU A 100 -9.18 -20.20 7.83
C GLU A 100 -9.84 -20.21 6.45
N ARG A 101 -10.96 -19.48 6.29
CA ARG A 101 -11.67 -19.41 5.00
C ARG A 101 -10.94 -18.58 3.95
N GLU A 102 -10.37 -17.44 4.33
CA GLU A 102 -9.70 -16.52 3.41
C GLU A 102 -8.43 -17.14 2.82
N TYR A 103 -7.66 -17.86 3.65
CA TYR A 103 -6.39 -18.49 3.25
C TYR A 103 -6.53 -19.99 2.99
N GLY A 104 -7.74 -20.54 2.98
CA GLY A 104 -8.00 -21.96 2.67
C GLY A 104 -7.39 -22.95 3.68
N LEU A 105 -7.15 -22.52 4.92
CA LEU A 105 -6.46 -23.32 5.93
C LEU A 105 -7.33 -24.49 6.41
N ASN A 106 -6.71 -25.66 6.50
CA ASN A 106 -7.33 -26.89 6.99
C ASN A 106 -6.30 -27.80 7.65
N GLU A 107 -6.74 -28.92 8.22
CA GLU A 107 -5.91 -29.86 8.97
C GLU A 107 -4.81 -30.56 8.17
N ASN A 108 -4.86 -30.51 6.84
CA ASN A 108 -3.87 -31.15 5.97
C ASN A 108 -2.78 -30.17 5.49
N ILE A 109 -2.86 -28.91 5.90
CA ILE A 109 -1.86 -27.91 5.53
C ILE A 109 -0.66 -28.00 6.49
N GLU A 110 0.53 -28.07 5.92
CA GLU A 110 1.77 -27.96 6.67
C GLU A 110 2.10 -26.49 6.91
N VAL A 111 2.57 -26.20 8.12
CA VAL A 111 3.01 -24.86 8.51
C VAL A 111 4.39 -24.94 9.12
N GLU A 112 5.24 -23.97 8.79
CA GLU A 112 6.52 -23.74 9.45
C GLU A 112 6.33 -22.70 10.55
N ILE A 113 6.88 -22.98 11.74
CA ILE A 113 6.89 -22.03 12.86
C ILE A 113 8.34 -21.65 13.15
N SER A 114 8.68 -20.39 12.94
CA SER A 114 10.03 -19.85 13.14
C SER A 114 10.05 -18.72 14.17
N ALA A 115 11.14 -18.62 14.92
CA ALA A 115 11.39 -17.49 15.81
C ALA A 115 12.14 -16.40 15.04
N TYR A 116 11.53 -15.22 14.89
CA TYR A 116 12.16 -14.08 14.22
C TYR A 116 12.96 -13.23 15.20
N ASP A 117 12.39 -12.92 16.37
CA ASP A 117 13.08 -12.24 17.46
C ASP A 117 12.50 -12.64 18.84
N LYS A 118 12.98 -12.02 19.93
CA LYS A 118 12.55 -12.34 21.31
C LYS A 118 11.04 -12.17 21.57
N LYS A 119 10.32 -11.44 20.74
CA LYS A 119 8.89 -11.13 20.88
C LYS A 119 8.07 -11.49 19.64
N LYS A 120 8.70 -12.02 18.58
CA LYS A 120 8.06 -12.29 17.30
C LYS A 120 8.35 -13.73 16.85
N ILE A 121 7.27 -14.47 16.66
CA ILE A 121 7.27 -15.73 15.91
C ILE A 121 6.56 -15.49 14.57
N ILE A 122 6.94 -16.25 13.55
CA ILE A 122 6.30 -16.24 12.24
C ILE A 122 5.76 -17.65 12.00
N ILE A 123 4.56 -17.72 11.44
CA ILE A 123 3.91 -18.96 11.02
C ILE A 123 3.66 -18.83 9.52
N GLU A 124 4.26 -19.70 8.72
CA GLU A 124 4.18 -19.68 7.25
C GLU A 124 3.54 -20.98 6.76
N VAL A 125 2.70 -20.89 5.72
CA VAL A 125 2.14 -22.07 5.05
C VAL A 125 3.16 -22.58 4.03
N VAL A 126 3.42 -23.89 4.02
CA VAL A 126 4.42 -24.55 3.17
C VAL A 126 3.77 -25.38 2.08
#